data_AF-A0AAJ6YVM7-F1
#
_entry.id   AF-A0AAJ6YVM7-F1
#
_cell.length_a   1.000
_cell.length_b   1.000
_cell.length_c   1.000
_cell.angle_alpha   90.00
_cell.angle_beta   90.00
_cell.angle_gamma   90.00
#
_symmetry.space_group_name_H-M   'P 1'
#
loop_
_entity.id
_entity.type
_entity.pdbx_description
1 polymer ?
#
loop_
_entity_poly.entity_id
_entity_poly.type
_entity_poly.pdbx_seq_one_letter_code
_entity_poly.pdbx_strand_id
1 'polypeptide(L)'
;MLEKRLLKRRMKKIHYIAYVICPTLTVLFSLIIGFVTMYLENTIPPLFVFLSVQFYLNWYLVYNINKKAIIPFTMATCRESEGGCILRQNMGNFILVCFYASFACFYSIFIVGPYLYDYYIQLDTTKLNIYYFALNFFFPITLTKYLVIGDESINVFLVTLFNVSVSIACFTLLYGLWKLYTCLSGRQRYHPDDGKRQDVYEIFGSYGLFNVIFPFNGFLHSRNIDENAHIFT
;
A
#
# COMPACT_ATOMS: atom_id res chain seq x y z
N MET A 1 -37.33 4.27 9.11
CA MET A 1 -36.65 2.97 9.31
C MET A 1 -36.22 2.29 8.00
N LEU A 2 -37.02 2.38 6.93
CA LEU A 2 -36.72 1.83 5.59
C LEU A 2 -35.49 2.48 4.92
N GLU A 3 -35.36 3.80 5.03
CA GLU A 3 -34.28 4.60 4.44
C GLU A 3 -32.90 4.24 5.01
N LYS A 4 -32.80 4.00 6.33
CA LYS A 4 -31.58 3.50 6.98
C LYS A 4 -31.15 2.11 6.46
N ARG A 5 -32.11 1.25 6.10
CA ARG A 5 -31.82 -0.09 5.52
C ARG A 5 -31.36 0.01 4.06
N LEU A 6 -31.91 0.95 3.29
CA LEU A 6 -31.50 1.22 1.91
C LEU A 6 -30.09 1.84 1.85
N LEU A 7 -29.79 2.83 2.71
CA LEU A 7 -28.45 3.38 2.89
C LEU A 7 -27.44 2.30 3.28
N LYS A 8 -27.78 1.43 4.23
CA LYS A 8 -26.93 0.30 4.63
C LYS A 8 -26.66 -0.67 3.47
N ARG A 9 -27.66 -0.98 2.63
CA ARG A 9 -27.47 -1.83 1.43
C ARG A 9 -26.63 -1.13 0.35
N ARG A 10 -26.82 0.16 0.10
CA ARG A 10 -26.00 0.93 -0.85
C ARG A 10 -24.55 1.01 -0.38
N MET A 11 -24.32 1.30 0.90
CA MET A 11 -22.97 1.30 1.50
C MET A 11 -22.28 -0.04 1.32
N LYS A 12 -22.96 -1.17 1.56
CA LYS A 12 -22.40 -2.51 1.33
C LYS A 12 -22.04 -2.76 -0.14
N LYS A 13 -22.89 -2.36 -1.09
CA LYS A 13 -22.56 -2.45 -2.52
C LYS A 13 -21.35 -1.59 -2.90
N ILE A 14 -21.26 -0.36 -2.40
CA ILE A 14 -20.12 0.53 -2.66
C ILE A 14 -18.82 -0.06 -2.09
N HIS A 15 -18.87 -0.58 -0.86
CA HIS A 15 -17.70 -1.24 -0.24
C HIS A 15 -17.27 -2.47 -1.04
N TYR A 16 -18.23 -3.29 -1.50
CA TYR A 16 -17.94 -4.46 -2.33
C TYR A 16 -17.31 -4.07 -3.68
N ILE A 17 -17.83 -3.04 -4.34
CA ILE A 17 -17.29 -2.54 -5.62
C ILE A 17 -15.89 -1.96 -5.42
N ALA A 18 -15.70 -1.10 -4.41
CA ALA A 18 -14.39 -0.55 -4.08
C ALA A 18 -13.39 -1.66 -3.75
N TYR A 19 -13.84 -2.71 -3.07
CA TYR A 19 -13.04 -3.87 -2.74
C TYR A 19 -12.56 -4.64 -4.00
N VAL A 20 -13.40 -4.88 -5.00
CA VAL A 20 -12.98 -5.61 -6.22
C VAL A 20 -12.08 -4.76 -7.11
N ILE A 21 -12.38 -3.47 -7.19
CA ILE A 21 -11.71 -2.55 -8.11
C ILE A 21 -10.33 -2.13 -7.56
N CYS A 22 -10.21 -1.88 -6.25
CA CYS A 22 -9.00 -1.34 -5.65
C CYS A 22 -7.74 -2.22 -5.87
N PRO A 23 -7.75 -3.55 -5.65
CA PRO A 23 -6.61 -4.42 -5.92
C PRO A 23 -6.23 -4.41 -7.40
N THR A 24 -7.22 -4.45 -8.29
CA THR A 24 -7.02 -4.42 -9.75
C THR A 24 -6.37 -3.10 -10.19
N LEU A 25 -6.87 -1.97 -9.69
CA LEU A 25 -6.28 -0.65 -9.94
C LEU A 25 -4.86 -0.56 -9.37
N THR A 26 -4.61 -1.13 -8.19
CA THR A 26 -3.28 -1.12 -7.55
C THR A 26 -2.27 -1.88 -8.40
N VAL A 27 -2.64 -3.06 -8.91
CA VAL A 27 -1.78 -3.84 -9.83
C VAL A 27 -1.53 -3.06 -11.11
N LEU A 28 -2.57 -2.53 -11.74
CA LEU A 28 -2.44 -1.77 -12.98
C LEU A 28 -1.55 -0.53 -12.80
N PHE A 29 -1.72 0.20 -11.70
CA PHE A 29 -0.88 1.34 -11.35
C PHE A 29 0.57 0.93 -11.11
N SER A 30 0.82 -0.19 -10.41
CA SER A 30 2.17 -0.70 -10.19
C SER A 30 2.88 -1.11 -11.49
N LEU A 31 2.14 -1.69 -12.45
CA LEU A 31 2.66 -2.01 -13.78
C LEU A 31 3.00 -0.74 -14.55
N ILE A 32 2.12 0.26 -14.53
CA ILE A 32 2.37 1.55 -15.19
C ILE A 32 3.64 2.21 -14.62
N ILE A 33 3.78 2.28 -13.30
CA ILE A 33 5.01 2.79 -12.66
C ILE A 33 6.23 2.00 -13.11
N GLY A 34 6.14 0.67 -13.14
CA GLY A 34 7.24 -0.18 -13.57
C GLY A 34 7.66 0.10 -15.02
N PHE A 35 6.70 0.21 -15.94
CA PHE A 35 7.00 0.53 -17.33
C PHE A 35 7.57 1.93 -17.51
N VAL A 36 7.03 2.93 -16.80
CA VAL A 36 7.51 4.31 -16.89
C VAL A 36 8.93 4.44 -16.33
N THR A 37 9.21 3.82 -15.18
CA THR A 37 10.56 3.84 -14.60
C THR A 37 11.57 3.11 -15.50
N MET A 38 11.21 1.95 -16.07
CA MET A 38 12.05 1.26 -17.06
C MET A 38 12.29 2.09 -18.32
N TYR A 39 11.26 2.77 -18.82
CA TYR A 39 11.37 3.64 -19.99
C TYR A 39 12.31 4.82 -19.74
N LEU A 40 12.23 5.45 -18.55
CA LEU A 40 13.08 6.58 -18.20
C LEU A 40 14.54 6.19 -17.93
N GLU A 41 14.78 5.07 -17.24
CA GLU A 41 16.14 4.62 -16.90
C GLU A 41 16.80 3.76 -17.99
N ASN A 42 16.09 3.42 -19.08
CA ASN A 42 16.52 2.48 -20.14
C ASN A 42 17.03 1.12 -19.62
N THR A 43 16.71 0.77 -18.38
CA THR A 43 17.19 -0.43 -17.69
C THR A 43 16.10 -0.96 -16.78
N ILE A 44 16.23 -2.22 -16.34
CA ILE A 44 15.33 -2.80 -15.35
C ILE A 44 15.93 -2.52 -13.98
N PRO A 45 15.38 -1.57 -13.19
CA PRO A 45 15.94 -1.24 -11.89
C PRO A 45 15.82 -2.41 -10.91
N PRO A 46 16.93 -3.06 -10.51
CA PRO A 46 16.89 -4.27 -9.69
C PRO A 46 16.24 -4.02 -8.33
N LEU A 47 16.43 -2.81 -7.79
CA LEU A 47 15.82 -2.38 -6.53
C LEU A 47 14.29 -2.31 -6.65
N PHE A 48 13.76 -1.73 -7.74
CA PHE A 48 12.32 -1.65 -7.96
C PHE A 48 11.70 -3.03 -8.15
N VAL A 49 12.37 -3.92 -8.89
CA VAL A 49 11.95 -5.32 -9.04
C VAL A 49 11.92 -6.02 -7.68
N PHE A 50 12.97 -5.87 -6.88
CA PHE A 50 13.03 -6.42 -5.53
C PHE A 50 11.86 -5.92 -4.66
N LEU A 51 11.63 -4.61 -4.61
CA LEU A 51 10.52 -4.02 -3.85
C LEU A 51 9.15 -4.54 -4.33
N SER A 52 8.97 -4.69 -5.63
CA SER A 52 7.73 -5.18 -6.24
C SER A 52 7.48 -6.66 -5.92
N VAL A 53 8.52 -7.49 -5.96
CA VAL A 53 8.45 -8.91 -5.56
C VAL A 53 8.09 -9.02 -4.08
N GLN A 54 8.72 -8.22 -3.21
CA GLN A 54 8.41 -8.23 -1.78
C GLN A 54 6.98 -7.78 -1.49
N PHE A 55 6.49 -6.73 -2.16
CA PHE A 55 5.11 -6.31 -2.07
C PHE A 55 4.15 -7.45 -2.43
N TYR A 56 4.39 -8.13 -3.56
CA TYR A 56 3.53 -9.21 -4.03
C TYR A 56 3.56 -10.44 -3.12
N LEU A 57 4.74 -10.86 -2.66
CA LEU A 57 4.87 -12.00 -1.74
C LEU A 57 4.13 -11.74 -0.43
N ASN A 58 4.30 -10.56 0.17
CA ASN A 58 3.63 -10.21 1.41
C ASN A 58 2.11 -10.11 1.21
N TRP A 59 1.65 -9.57 0.08
CA TRP A 59 0.23 -9.54 -0.28
C TRP A 59 -0.37 -10.95 -0.45
N TYR A 60 0.35 -11.82 -1.15
CA TYR A 60 -0.04 -13.21 -1.35
C TYR A 60 -0.16 -13.97 -0.01
N LEU A 61 0.75 -13.74 0.93
CA LEU A 61 0.69 -14.33 2.26
C LEU A 61 -0.50 -13.82 3.07
N VAL A 62 -0.81 -12.52 3.02
CA VAL A 62 -2.02 -11.95 3.62
C VAL A 62 -3.26 -12.67 3.07
N TYR A 63 -3.36 -12.79 1.74
CA TYR A 63 -4.48 -13.47 1.09
C TYR A 63 -4.60 -14.96 1.51
N ASN A 64 -3.49 -15.70 1.50
CA ASN A 64 -3.49 -17.11 1.84
C ASN A 64 -3.82 -17.38 3.31
N ILE A 65 -3.30 -16.58 4.24
CA ILE A 65 -3.64 -16.70 5.67
C ILE A 65 -5.14 -16.44 5.85
N ASN A 66 -5.68 -15.43 5.18
CA ASN A 66 -7.10 -15.13 5.23
C ASN A 66 -7.99 -16.24 4.67
N LYS A 67 -7.53 -16.93 3.62
CA LYS A 67 -8.25 -18.09 3.06
C LYS A 67 -8.20 -19.31 3.98
N LYS A 68 -7.12 -19.49 4.74
CA LYS A 68 -6.91 -20.65 5.64
C LYS A 68 -7.50 -20.46 7.04
N ALA A 69 -7.68 -19.24 7.50
CA ALA A 69 -8.22 -18.97 8.82
C ALA A 69 -9.69 -19.44 8.93
N ILE A 70 -9.94 -20.47 9.74
CA ILE A 70 -11.28 -20.84 10.17
C ILE A 70 -11.73 -19.78 11.18
N ILE A 71 -12.51 -18.80 10.75
CA ILE A 71 -13.02 -17.75 11.63
C ILE A 71 -14.14 -18.37 12.50
N PRO A 72 -13.97 -18.52 13.82
CA PRO A 72 -15.06 -18.95 14.69
C PRO A 72 -16.19 -17.91 14.63
N PHE A 73 -17.42 -18.41 14.69
CA PHE A 73 -18.68 -17.83 14.22
C PHE A 73 -19.14 -16.48 14.84
N THR A 74 -18.29 -15.77 15.61
CA THR A 74 -18.65 -14.51 16.28
C THR A 74 -18.17 -13.23 15.57
N MET A 75 -17.36 -13.34 14.51
CA MET A 75 -16.93 -12.17 13.70
C MET A 75 -17.55 -12.14 12.29
N ALA A 76 -18.88 -12.36 12.21
CA ALA A 76 -19.63 -12.26 10.95
C ALA A 76 -19.60 -10.86 10.28
N THR A 77 -19.09 -9.83 10.95
CA THR A 77 -18.86 -8.49 10.39
C THR A 77 -17.56 -8.36 9.60
N CYS A 78 -16.61 -9.29 9.78
CA CYS A 78 -15.36 -9.33 9.02
C CYS A 78 -15.51 -10.08 7.69
N ARG A 79 -16.48 -10.99 7.59
CA ARG A 79 -16.73 -11.85 6.41
C ARG A 79 -17.30 -11.11 5.18
N GLU A 80 -17.71 -9.85 5.32
CA GLU A 80 -18.20 -9.05 4.17
C GLU A 80 -17.09 -8.28 3.43
N SER A 81 -15.83 -8.42 3.84
CA SER A 81 -14.65 -7.92 3.14
C SER A 81 -13.82 -9.11 2.67
N GLU A 82 -14.05 -9.58 1.44
CA GLU A 82 -13.17 -10.55 0.78
C GLU A 82 -11.76 -9.96 0.50
N GLY A 83 -11.56 -8.67 0.81
CA GLY A 83 -10.24 -8.07 1.01
C GLY A 83 -9.81 -8.54 2.37
N GLY A 84 -9.09 -9.67 2.36
CA GLY A 84 -9.02 -10.52 3.54
C GLY A 84 -8.69 -9.74 4.81
N CYS A 85 -9.37 -10.12 5.90
CA CYS A 85 -9.34 -9.37 7.14
C CYS A 85 -7.90 -9.24 7.65
N ILE A 86 -7.54 -8.08 8.19
CA ILE A 86 -6.24 -7.92 8.86
C ILE A 86 -6.37 -8.59 10.24
N LEU A 87 -6.06 -9.88 10.27
CA LEU A 87 -5.99 -10.73 11.46
C LEU A 87 -4.70 -10.42 12.22
N ARG A 88 -4.65 -10.81 13.50
CA ARG A 88 -3.39 -10.77 14.27
C ARG A 88 -2.27 -11.57 13.58
N GLN A 89 -2.63 -12.68 12.92
CA GLN A 89 -1.68 -13.59 12.26
C GLN A 89 -1.02 -12.99 11.00
N ASN A 90 -1.70 -12.11 10.27
CA ASN A 90 -1.20 -11.53 9.02
C ASN A 90 -0.80 -10.05 9.15
N MET A 91 -0.92 -9.46 10.35
CA MET A 91 -0.64 -8.05 10.58
C MET A 91 0.80 -7.66 10.22
N GLY A 92 1.80 -8.48 10.55
CA GLY A 92 3.19 -8.23 10.15
C GLY A 92 3.36 -8.13 8.63
N ASN A 93 2.79 -9.08 7.88
CA ASN A 93 2.83 -9.08 6.41
C ASN A 93 2.09 -7.85 5.85
N PHE A 94 0.97 -7.45 6.46
CA PHE A 94 0.23 -6.26 6.06
C PHE A 94 1.06 -4.96 6.28
N ILE A 95 1.74 -4.82 7.41
CA ILE A 95 2.65 -3.69 7.67
C ILE A 95 3.78 -3.67 6.62
N LEU A 96 4.34 -4.82 6.27
CA LEU A 96 5.35 -4.94 5.22
C LEU A 96 4.81 -4.52 3.85
N VAL A 97 3.60 -4.94 3.47
CA VAL A 97 2.93 -4.47 2.23
C VAL A 97 2.89 -2.94 2.20
N CYS A 98 2.51 -2.29 3.30
CA CYS A 98 2.46 -0.83 3.38
C CYS A 98 3.85 -0.19 3.19
N PHE A 99 4.90 -0.72 3.82
CA PHE A 99 6.25 -0.18 3.68
C PHE A 99 6.83 -0.43 2.28
N TYR A 100 6.67 -1.62 1.71
CA TYR A 100 7.14 -1.92 0.36
C TYR A 100 6.42 -1.09 -0.71
N ALA A 101 5.11 -0.88 -0.57
CA ALA A 101 4.36 0.02 -1.44
C ALA A 101 4.90 1.46 -1.36
N SER A 102 5.16 1.94 -0.14
CA SER A 102 5.70 3.28 0.07
C SER A 102 7.09 3.44 -0.54
N PHE A 103 8.00 2.49 -0.28
CA PHE A 103 9.36 2.54 -0.82
C PHE A 103 9.41 2.40 -2.34
N ALA A 104 8.54 1.58 -2.94
CA ALA A 104 8.42 1.51 -4.40
C ALA A 104 7.94 2.83 -5.00
N CYS A 105 6.99 3.51 -4.34
CA CYS A 105 6.53 4.83 -4.75
C CYS A 105 7.62 5.90 -4.57
N PHE A 106 8.38 5.89 -3.46
CA PHE A 106 9.52 6.77 -3.28
C PHE A 106 10.58 6.57 -4.36
N TYR A 107 10.91 5.32 -4.68
CA TYR A 107 11.82 5.01 -5.78
C TYR A 107 11.33 5.67 -7.08
N SER A 108 10.06 5.47 -7.44
CA SER A 108 9.49 6.09 -8.64
C SER A 108 9.53 7.62 -8.60
N ILE A 109 9.32 8.24 -7.45
CA ILE A 109 9.38 9.70 -7.27
C ILE A 109 10.80 10.21 -7.52
N PHE A 110 11.82 9.49 -7.06
CA PHE A 110 13.23 9.84 -7.28
C PHE A 110 13.67 9.69 -8.74
N ILE A 111 12.98 8.89 -9.55
CA ILE A 111 13.24 8.78 -10.99
C ILE A 111 12.45 9.83 -11.79
N VAL A 112 11.15 9.91 -11.55
CA VAL A 112 10.24 10.78 -12.32
C VAL A 112 10.44 12.26 -11.95
N GLY A 113 10.79 12.56 -10.69
CA GLY A 113 10.98 13.92 -10.18
C GLY A 113 12.10 14.68 -10.90
N PRO A 114 13.35 14.16 -10.94
CA PRO A 114 14.44 14.78 -11.69
C PRO A 114 14.15 14.91 -13.18
N TYR A 115 13.50 13.91 -13.79
CA TYR A 115 13.13 13.99 -15.21
C TYR A 115 12.15 15.16 -15.49
N LEU A 116 11.13 15.32 -14.64
CA LEU A 116 10.21 16.47 -14.72
C LEU A 116 10.93 17.79 -14.43
N TYR A 117 11.90 17.79 -13.51
CA TYR A 117 12.70 18.97 -13.18
C TYR A 117 13.50 19.46 -14.40
N ASP A 118 14.25 18.56 -15.04
CA ASP A 118 15.06 18.88 -16.22
C ASP A 118 14.17 19.35 -17.38
N TYR A 119 13.02 18.70 -17.58
CA TYR A 119 12.04 19.08 -18.60
C TYR A 119 11.56 20.53 -18.42
N TYR A 120 11.11 20.90 -17.22
CA TYR A 120 10.62 22.26 -16.96
C TYR A 120 11.72 23.31 -17.02
N ILE A 121 12.96 22.97 -16.66
CA ILE A 121 14.10 23.88 -16.82
C ILE A 121 14.41 24.15 -18.29
N GLN A 122 14.36 23.13 -19.14
CA GLN A 122 14.60 23.30 -20.58
C GLN A 122 13.51 24.15 -21.25
N LEU A 123 12.28 24.11 -20.73
CA LEU A 123 11.14 24.79 -21.35
C LEU A 123 11.08 26.29 -21.04
N ASP A 124 11.51 26.72 -19.84
CA ASP A 124 11.51 28.15 -19.47
C ASP A 124 12.63 28.49 -18.47
N THR A 125 13.85 28.68 -18.96
CA THR A 125 15.04 29.00 -18.17
C THR A 125 14.95 30.33 -17.41
N THR A 126 13.97 31.17 -17.75
CA THR A 126 13.84 32.54 -17.22
C THR A 126 12.99 32.65 -15.95
N LYS A 127 12.28 31.58 -15.56
CA LYS A 127 11.38 31.55 -14.40
C LYS A 127 11.83 30.58 -13.30
N LEU A 128 13.09 30.67 -12.88
CA LEU A 128 13.64 29.98 -11.70
C LEU A 128 13.10 30.59 -10.38
N ASN A 129 11.78 30.60 -10.22
CA ASN A 129 11.14 30.84 -8.95
C ASN A 129 10.64 29.49 -8.41
N ILE A 130 11.20 29.04 -7.29
CA ILE A 130 10.88 27.76 -6.62
C ILE A 130 9.37 27.58 -6.45
N TYR A 131 8.64 28.68 -6.21
CA TYR A 131 7.19 28.66 -6.07
C TYR A 131 6.47 28.31 -7.37
N TYR A 132 6.85 28.92 -8.49
CA TYR A 132 6.29 28.63 -9.82
C TYR A 132 6.62 27.21 -10.26
N PHE A 133 7.82 26.75 -9.94
CA PHE A 133 8.24 25.37 -10.18
C PHE A 133 7.38 24.38 -9.40
N ALA A 134 7.20 24.59 -8.09
CA ALA A 134 6.35 23.74 -7.26
C ALA A 134 4.90 23.67 -7.77
N LEU A 135 4.35 24.80 -8.25
CA LEU A 135 3.01 24.85 -8.85
C LEU A 135 2.88 23.99 -10.12
N ASN A 136 3.93 23.85 -10.93
CA ASN A 136 3.92 23.00 -12.13
C ASN A 136 3.92 21.49 -11.80
N PHE A 137 4.26 21.11 -10.58
CA PHE A 137 4.16 19.74 -10.10
C PHE A 137 2.76 19.39 -9.60
N PHE A 138 1.84 20.36 -9.48
CA PHE A 138 0.46 20.09 -9.09
C PHE A 138 -0.40 19.76 -10.30
N PHE A 139 -0.99 18.55 -10.29
CA PHE A 139 -1.86 18.05 -11.35
C PHE A 139 -2.93 19.05 -11.83
N PRO A 140 -3.70 19.76 -10.96
CA PRO A 140 -4.72 20.70 -11.42
C PRO A 140 -4.16 21.83 -12.28
N ILE A 141 -2.95 22.30 -11.98
CA ILE A 141 -2.31 23.42 -12.67
C ILE A 141 -1.79 22.94 -14.03
N THR A 142 -1.12 21.79 -14.06
CA THR A 142 -0.64 21.17 -15.31
C THR A 142 -1.79 20.80 -16.23
N LEU A 143 -2.90 20.27 -15.69
CA LEU A 143 -4.11 19.97 -16.45
C LEU A 143 -4.75 21.23 -17.05
N THR A 144 -4.80 22.32 -16.27
CA THR A 144 -5.35 23.59 -16.77
C THR A 144 -4.50 24.16 -17.91
N LYS A 145 -3.17 24.09 -17.78
CA LYS A 145 -2.26 24.48 -18.87
C LYS A 145 -2.47 23.63 -20.13
N TYR A 146 -2.60 22.31 -19.97
CA TYR A 146 -2.92 21.41 -21.08
C TYR A 146 -4.21 21.79 -21.80
N LEU A 147 -5.30 21.99 -21.06
CA LEU A 147 -6.61 22.30 -21.63
C LEU A 147 -6.70 23.68 -22.29
N VAL A 148 -5.96 24.67 -21.78
CA VAL A 148 -6.04 26.07 -22.24
C VAL A 148 -5.01 26.38 -23.33
N ILE A 149 -3.79 25.85 -23.20
CA ILE A 149 -2.65 26.19 -24.07
C ILE A 149 -2.45 25.11 -25.15
N GLY A 150 -3.03 23.91 -24.97
CA GLY A 150 -2.90 22.80 -25.91
C GLY A 150 -1.54 22.10 -25.86
N ASP A 151 -0.81 22.29 -24.77
CA ASP A 151 0.56 21.80 -24.61
C ASP A 151 0.63 20.27 -24.39
N GLU A 152 1.82 19.68 -24.41
CA GLU A 152 2.03 18.24 -24.54
C GLU A 152 1.35 17.35 -23.47
N SER A 153 0.62 16.31 -23.92
CA SER A 153 -0.16 15.36 -23.11
C SER A 153 0.71 14.45 -22.22
N ILE A 154 1.96 14.22 -22.60
CA ILE A 154 2.93 13.39 -21.88
C ILE A 154 3.24 13.99 -20.49
N ASN A 155 3.26 15.31 -20.37
CA ASN A 155 3.54 16.01 -19.11
C ASN A 155 2.43 15.84 -18.09
N VAL A 156 1.18 15.92 -18.54
CA VAL A 156 0.02 15.72 -17.67
C VAL A 156 0.06 14.30 -17.09
N PHE A 157 0.37 13.30 -17.92
CA PHE A 157 0.49 11.92 -17.46
C PHE A 157 1.59 11.74 -16.42
N LEU A 158 2.82 12.22 -16.69
CA LEU A 158 3.95 12.10 -15.75
C LEU A 158 3.71 12.86 -14.44
N VAL A 159 3.14 14.06 -14.50
CA VAL A 159 2.78 14.83 -13.28
C VAL A 159 1.66 14.14 -12.51
N THR A 160 0.69 13.52 -13.19
CA THR A 160 -0.34 12.72 -12.52
C THR A 160 0.28 11.54 -11.78
N LEU A 161 1.14 10.78 -12.47
CA LEU A 161 1.83 9.63 -11.91
C LEU A 161 2.68 10.02 -10.70
N PHE A 162 3.41 11.14 -10.79
CA PHE A 162 4.17 11.71 -9.69
C PHE A 162 3.28 12.02 -8.48
N ASN A 163 2.20 12.79 -8.65
CA ASN A 163 1.30 13.17 -7.55
C ASN A 163 0.61 11.98 -6.89
N VAL A 164 0.15 11.02 -7.69
CA VAL A 164 -0.46 9.79 -7.17
C VAL A 164 0.57 8.98 -6.39
N SER A 165 1.80 8.86 -6.90
CA SER A 165 2.90 8.17 -6.20
C SER A 165 3.23 8.83 -4.86
N VAL A 166 3.34 10.17 -4.81
CA VAL A 166 3.55 10.92 -3.57
C VAL A 166 2.43 10.66 -2.56
N SER A 167 1.18 10.69 -3.03
CA SER A 167 0.03 10.44 -2.18
C SER A 167 0.06 9.02 -1.59
N ILE A 168 0.27 8.01 -2.44
CA ILE A 168 0.35 6.61 -2.01
C ILE A 168 1.53 6.41 -1.05
N ALA A 169 2.70 6.96 -1.35
CA ALA A 169 3.89 6.86 -0.51
C ALA A 169 3.61 7.38 0.91
N CYS A 170 3.01 8.58 1.01
CA CYS A 170 2.68 9.20 2.29
C CYS A 170 1.60 8.42 3.05
N PHE A 171 0.47 8.09 2.42
CA PHE A 171 -0.63 7.41 3.10
C PHE A 171 -0.23 6.00 3.56
N THR A 172 0.45 5.23 2.71
CA THR A 172 0.87 3.87 3.06
C THR A 172 1.96 3.88 4.13
N LEU A 173 2.90 4.82 4.10
CA LEU A 173 3.92 4.96 5.15
C LEU A 173 3.30 5.31 6.49
N LEU A 174 2.48 6.37 6.53
CA LEU A 174 1.82 6.82 7.76
C LEU A 174 0.93 5.72 8.33
N TYR A 175 0.18 5.03 7.48
CA TYR A 175 -0.68 3.93 7.90
C TYR A 175 0.13 2.74 8.44
N GLY A 176 1.20 2.34 7.75
CA GLY A 176 2.11 1.27 8.17
C GLY A 176 2.79 1.59 9.50
N LEU A 177 3.31 2.81 9.66
CA LEU A 177 3.95 3.27 10.90
C LEU A 177 2.96 3.35 12.06
N TRP A 178 1.76 3.87 11.81
CA TRP A 178 0.69 3.92 12.81
C TRP A 178 0.26 2.52 13.25
N LYS A 179 0.13 1.58 12.30
CA LYS A 179 -0.15 0.17 12.61
C LYS A 179 0.97 -0.50 13.40
N LEU A 180 2.23 -0.28 13.02
CA LEU A 180 3.36 -0.77 13.79
C LEU A 180 3.37 -0.21 15.22
N TYR A 181 3.20 1.10 15.37
CA TYR A 181 3.13 1.77 16.66
C TYR A 181 2.00 1.23 17.54
N THR A 182 0.82 1.00 16.97
CA THR A 182 -0.34 0.47 17.72
C THR A 182 -0.13 -0.98 18.16
N CYS A 183 0.57 -1.80 17.38
CA CYS A 183 0.97 -3.17 17.75
C CYS A 183 1.99 -3.15 18.91
N LEU A 184 3.05 -2.34 18.80
CA LEU A 184 4.10 -2.21 19.83
C LEU A 184 3.56 -1.60 21.14
N SER A 185 2.64 -0.65 21.03
CA SER A 185 2.03 0.02 22.20
C SER A 185 0.96 -0.83 22.89
N GLY A 186 0.54 -1.95 22.31
CA GLY A 186 -0.58 -2.76 22.80
C GLY A 186 -1.94 -2.05 22.69
N ARG A 187 -2.04 -0.97 21.91
CA ARG A 187 -3.31 -0.24 21.69
C ARG A 187 -4.23 -0.96 20.72
N GLN A 188 -3.74 -2.03 20.10
CA GLN A 188 -4.52 -2.81 19.17
C GLN A 188 -5.39 -3.84 19.89
N ARG A 189 -6.70 -3.77 19.62
CA ARG A 189 -7.72 -4.64 20.22
C ARG A 189 -7.93 -5.86 19.34
N TYR A 190 -7.36 -6.98 19.74
CA TYR A 190 -7.59 -8.29 19.13
C TYR A 190 -8.24 -9.18 20.17
N HIS A 191 -9.52 -9.51 20.00
CA HIS A 191 -10.16 -10.49 20.87
C HIS A 191 -9.50 -11.86 20.69
N PRO A 192 -9.17 -12.62 21.76
CA PRO A 192 -9.44 -12.35 23.18
C PRO A 192 -8.35 -11.55 23.94
N ASP A 193 -7.18 -11.34 23.34
CA ASP A 193 -6.03 -10.63 23.94
C ASP A 193 -6.12 -9.10 23.76
N ASP A 194 -7.16 -8.47 24.32
CA ASP A 194 -7.28 -7.01 24.30
C ASP A 194 -6.20 -6.36 25.19
N GLY A 195 -5.34 -5.54 24.57
CA GLY A 195 -4.34 -4.73 25.31
C GLY A 195 -2.95 -5.35 25.45
N LYS A 196 -2.69 -6.55 24.91
CA LYS A 196 -1.35 -7.17 24.97
C LYS A 196 -0.37 -6.46 24.02
N ARG A 197 0.76 -5.98 24.56
CA ARG A 197 1.89 -5.50 23.75
C ARG A 197 2.48 -6.67 22.97
N GLN A 198 2.72 -6.46 21.67
CA GLN A 198 3.38 -7.44 20.81
C GLN A 198 4.82 -7.02 20.60
N ASP A 199 5.75 -7.93 20.87
CA ASP A 199 7.15 -7.73 20.51
C ASP A 199 7.35 -7.81 19.00
N VAL A 200 8.46 -7.26 18.50
CA VAL A 200 8.84 -7.33 17.07
C VAL A 200 8.88 -8.80 16.58
N TYR A 201 9.31 -9.72 17.46
CA TYR A 201 9.28 -11.16 17.23
C TYR A 201 7.84 -11.72 17.12
N GLU A 202 6.89 -11.20 17.91
CA GLU A 202 5.49 -11.57 17.78
C GLU A 202 4.86 -10.96 16.51
N ILE A 203 5.30 -9.80 16.04
CA ILE A 203 4.73 -9.15 14.83
C ILE A 203 5.28 -9.79 13.55
N PHE A 204 6.60 -9.92 13.44
CA PHE A 204 7.28 -10.41 12.24
C PHE A 204 7.69 -11.89 12.33
N GLY A 205 7.48 -12.55 13.46
CA GLY A 205 7.77 -13.97 13.66
C GLY A 205 9.23 -14.26 13.99
N SER A 206 9.61 -15.55 13.96
CA SER A 206 10.84 -16.04 14.57
C SER A 206 12.14 -15.47 14.02
N TYR A 207 12.13 -15.13 12.73
CA TYR A 207 13.26 -14.53 12.02
C TYR A 207 13.34 -12.99 12.19
N GLY A 208 12.42 -12.38 12.96
CA GLY A 208 12.46 -10.94 13.28
C GLY A 208 12.59 -10.06 12.03
N LEU A 209 13.63 -9.21 11.99
CA LEU A 209 13.94 -8.33 10.86
C LEU A 209 14.33 -9.06 9.57
N PHE A 210 14.84 -10.30 9.63
CA PHE A 210 15.11 -11.06 8.41
C PHE A 210 13.82 -11.46 7.69
N ASN A 211 12.71 -11.53 8.42
CA ASN A 211 11.39 -11.73 7.85
C ASN A 211 10.87 -10.50 7.07
N VAL A 212 11.51 -9.33 7.24
CA VAL A 212 11.30 -8.13 6.41
C VAL A 212 11.83 -8.41 5.00
N ILE A 213 13.07 -8.90 4.88
CA ILE A 213 13.76 -9.12 3.60
C ILE A 213 13.22 -10.36 2.87
N PHE A 214 12.83 -11.40 3.60
CA PHE A 214 12.24 -12.60 3.03
C PHE A 214 11.18 -13.14 3.99
N PRO A 215 9.90 -13.25 3.59
CA PRO A 215 8.84 -13.64 4.50
C PRO A 215 8.81 -15.16 4.74
N PHE A 216 9.90 -15.71 5.29
CA PHE A 216 10.13 -17.12 5.60
C PHE A 216 9.02 -17.74 6.45
N ASN A 217 8.49 -17.01 7.43
CA ASN A 217 7.43 -17.55 8.30
C ASN A 217 6.13 -17.85 7.53
N GLY A 218 5.78 -17.05 6.53
CA GLY A 218 4.58 -17.30 5.74
C GLY A 218 4.68 -18.54 4.84
N PHE A 219 5.89 -18.93 4.46
CA PHE A 219 6.16 -20.09 3.60
C PHE A 219 6.45 -21.39 4.39
N LEU A 220 7.19 -21.30 5.49
CA LEU A 220 7.69 -22.48 6.23
C LEU A 220 6.88 -22.81 7.49
N HIS A 221 6.18 -21.85 8.09
CA HIS A 221 5.52 -22.06 9.38
C HIS A 221 4.18 -21.31 9.47
N SER A 222 3.11 -22.01 9.09
CA SER A 222 1.74 -21.58 9.40
C SER A 222 1.63 -21.41 10.92
N ARG A 223 1.53 -20.16 11.41
CA ARG A 223 1.24 -19.87 12.82
C ARG A 223 -0.08 -20.51 13.22
N ASN A 224 -0.03 -21.72 13.80
CA ASN A 224 -1.16 -22.29 14.52
C ASN A 224 -1.22 -21.57 15.87
N ILE A 225 -2.27 -20.76 16.06
CA ILE A 225 -2.52 -20.11 17.35
C ILE A 225 -3.08 -21.12 18.38
N ASP A 226 -3.50 -22.31 17.94
CA ASP A 226 -4.18 -23.30 18.78
C ASP A 226 -3.27 -24.29 19.52
N GLU A 227 -1.95 -24.32 19.28
CA GLU A 227 -1.10 -25.34 19.94
C GLU A 227 -0.89 -25.10 21.44
N ASN A 228 -1.12 -23.88 21.94
CA ASN A 228 -0.98 -23.59 23.37
C ASN A 228 -2.30 -23.59 24.16
N ALA A 229 -3.44 -23.81 23.50
CA ALA A 229 -4.73 -23.92 24.19
C ALA A 229 -4.99 -25.33 24.78
N HIS A 230 -4.15 -26.32 24.48
CA HIS A 230 -4.32 -27.71 24.91
C HIS A 230 -3.40 -28.17 26.06
N ILE A 231 -2.65 -27.27 26.71
CA ILE A 231 -1.78 -27.64 27.85
C ILE A 231 -2.42 -27.30 29.22
N PHE A 232 -3.64 -26.79 29.24
CA PHE A 232 -4.42 -26.65 30.49
C PHE A 232 -5.71 -27.48 30.43
N THR A 233 -5.56 -28.79 30.54
CA THR A 233 -6.54 -29.70 31.14
C THR A 233 -5.81 -30.66 32.06
#